data_AF-A0A5K1CQH3-F1
#
_entry.id   AF-A0A5K1CQH3-F1
#
_cell.length_a   1.000
_cell.length_b   1.000
_cell.length_c   1.000
_cell.angle_alpha   90.00
_cell.angle_beta   90.00
_cell.angle_gamma   90.00
#
_symmetry.space_group_name_H-M   'P 1'
#
loop_
_entity.id
_entity.type
_entity.pdbx_description
1 polymer ?
#
loop_
_entity_poly.entity_id
_entity_poly.type
_entity_poly.pdbx_seq_one_letter_code
_entity_poly.pdbx_strand_id
1 'polypeptide(L)' 'LLNVTRALLFQRNLLKYYWGDVVITSAYLINRMPSRVLNGRTPYSMLPG' A
#
# COMPACT_ATOMS: atom_id res chain seq x y z
N LEU A 1 2.40 5.85 1.80
CA LEU A 1 2.09 5.41 0.42
C LEU A 1 3.32 5.44 -0.48
N LEU A 2 3.86 6.63 -0.81
CA LEU A 2 5.00 6.79 -1.73
C LEU A 2 6.26 5.96 -1.38
N ASN A 3 6.59 5.79 -0.09
CA ASN A 3 7.71 4.94 0.32
C ASN A 3 7.49 3.46 -0.03
N VAL A 4 6.26 2.96 0.17
CA VAL A 4 5.87 1.59 -0.19
C VAL A 4 5.86 1.42 -1.71
N THR A 5 5.37 2.42 -2.44
CA THR A 5 5.41 2.47 -3.91
C THR A 5 6.84 2.43 -4.45
N ARG A 6 7.75 3.25 -3.89
CA ARG A 6 9.18 3.24 -4.25
C ARG A 6 9.84 1.90 -3.91
N ALA A 7 9.53 1.32 -2.75
CA ALA A 7 10.06 0.02 -2.37
C ALA A 7 9.61 -1.08 -3.35
N LEU A 8 8.33 -1.09 -3.75
CA LEU A 8 7.79 -2.05 -4.73
C LEU A 8 8.41 -1.86 -6.12
N LEU A 9 8.56 -0.61 -6.58
CA LEU A 9 9.23 -0.31 -7.85
C LEU A 9 10.69 -0.77 -7.84
N PHE A 10 11.41 -0.52 -6.74
CA PHE A 10 12.80 -0.91 -6.57
C PHE A 10 12.97 -2.43 -6.49
N GLN A 11 12.13 -3.10 -5.70
CA GLN A 11 12.24 -4.53 -5.45
C GLN A 11 11.98 -5.39 -6.70
N ARG A 12 11.17 -4.90 -7.64
CA ARG A 12 10.86 -5.59 -8.91
C ARG A 12 11.52 -4.95 -10.13
N ASN A 13 12.37 -3.93 -9.94
CA ASN A 13 12.97 -3.14 -11.02
C ASN A 13 11.92 -2.68 -12.06
N LEU A 14 10.71 -2.37 -11.57
CA LEU A 14 9.57 -2.05 -12.43
C LEU A 14 9.82 -0.71 -13.12
N LEU A 15 9.62 -0.71 -14.44
CA LEU A 15 9.70 0.50 -15.25
C LEU A 15 8.73 1.56 -14.71
N LYS A 16 9.12 2.83 -14.82
CA LYS A 16 8.34 3.96 -14.31
C LYS A 16 6.92 4.03 -14.90
N TYR A 17 6.67 3.39 -16.03
CA TYR A 17 5.35 3.28 -16.64
C TYR A 17 4.31 2.59 -15.73
N TYR A 18 4.74 1.67 -14.85
CA TYR A 18 3.86 0.97 -13.92
C TYR A 18 3.52 1.79 -12.65
N TRP A 19 3.88 3.07 -12.58
CA TRP A 19 3.66 3.89 -11.38
C TRP A 19 2.20 3.88 -10.92
N GLY A 20 1.24 3.96 -11.84
CA GLY A 20 -0.19 3.92 -11.51
C GLY A 20 -0.59 2.63 -10.80
N ASP A 21 -0.25 1.49 -11.39
CA ASP A 21 -0.56 0.16 -10.85
C ASP A 21 0.12 -0.09 -9.51
N VAL A 22 1.38 0.35 -9.38
CA VAL A 22 2.14 0.17 -8.14
C VAL A 22 1.60 1.06 -7.03
N VAL A 23 1.12 2.28 -7.33
CA VAL A 23 0.45 3.14 -6.34
C VAL A 23 -0.84 2.49 -5.84
N ILE A 24 -1.68 1.96 -6.74
CA ILE A 24 -2.92 1.26 -6.37
C ILE A 24 -2.59 0.04 -5.50
N THR A 25 -1.62 -0.77 -5.92
CA THR A 25 -1.16 -1.95 -5.16
C THR A 25 -0.63 -1.56 -3.78
N SER A 26 0.14 -0.48 -3.70
CA SER A 26 0.66 0.03 -2.43
C SER A 26 -0.47 0.47 -1.50
N ALA A 27 -1.47 1.20 -2.03
CA ALA A 27 -2.61 1.66 -1.24
C ALA A 27 -3.44 0.47 -0.75
N TYR A 28 -3.68 -0.52 -1.62
CA TYR A 28 -4.37 -1.74 -1.26
C TYR A 28 -3.68 -2.50 -0.13
N LEU A 29 -2.35 -2.70 -0.22
CA LEU A 29 -1.57 -3.36 0.82
C LEU A 29 -1.62 -2.59 2.14
N ILE A 30 -1.39 -1.28 2.12
CA ILE A 30 -1.44 -0.44 3.33
C ILE A 30 -2.84 -0.53 3.98
N ASN A 31 -3.90 -0.49 3.19
CA ASN A 31 -5.26 -0.54 3.69
C ASN A 31 -5.62 -1.90 4.31
N ARG A 32 -4.91 -2.97 3.94
CA ARG A 32 -5.14 -4.33 4.45
C ARG A 32 -4.10 -4.80 5.46
N MET A 33 -3.05 -4.03 5.71
CA MET A 33 -2.08 -4.39 6.73
C MET A 33 -2.55 -3.93 8.12
N PRO A 34 -2.38 -4.77 9.15
CA PRO A 34 -2.66 -4.38 10.52
C PRO A 34 -1.70 -3.27 10.93
N SER A 35 -2.23 -2.17 11.45
CA SER A 35 -1.43 -1.03 11.85
C SER A 35 -1.42 -0.88 13.36
N ARG A 36 -0.24 -0.59 13.93
CA ARG A 36 -0.12 -0.36 15.37
C ARG A 36 -0.93 0.85 15.82
N VAL A 37 -1.09 1.86 14.97
CA VAL A 37 -1.95 3.03 15.28
C VAL A 37 -3.44 2.70 15.31
N LEU A 38 -3.85 1.57 14.74
CA LEU A 38 -5.23 1.07 14.76
C LEU A 38 -5.40 -0.11 15.75
N ASN A 39 -4.49 -0.25 16.72
CA ASN A 39 -4.47 -1.38 17.67
C ASN A 39 -4.41 -2.75 16.97
N GLY A 40 -3.62 -2.86 15.90
CA GLY A 40 -3.48 -4.09 15.13
C GLY A 40 -4.63 -4.35 14.16
N ARG A 41 -5.61 -3.44 14.03
CA ARG A 41 -6.66 -3.53 13.00
C ARG A 41 -6.17 -2.98 11.67
N THR A 42 -6.85 -3.39 10.60
CA THR A 42 -6.55 -2.90 9.24
C THR A 42 -7.35 -1.63 8.96
N PRO A 43 -6.80 -0.64 8.24
CA PRO A 43 -7.57 0.55 7.86
C PRO A 43 -8.88 0.21 7.15
N TYR A 44 -8.87 -0.82 6.30
CA TYR A 44 -10.05 -1.31 5.60
C TYR A 44 -11.17 -1.78 6.55
N SER A 45 -10.83 -2.44 7.66
CA SER A 45 -11.81 -2.89 8.66
C SER A 45 -12.51 -1.76 9.43
N MET A 46 -12.00 -0.53 9.33
CA MET A 46 -12.53 0.64 10.02
C MET A 46 -13.45 1.48 9.11
N LEU A 47 -13.56 1.14 7.83
CA LEU A 47 -14.42 1.86 6.89
C LEU A 47 -15.89 1.56 7.20
N PRO A 48 -16.75 2.58 7.33
CA PRO A 48 -18.19 2.37 7.45
C PRO A 48 -18.74 1.79 6.14
N GLY A 49 -19.73 0.89 6.27
CA GLY A 49 -20.48 0.31 5.16
C GLY A 49 -21.57 1.23 4.65
#